data_AF-A0A7J3KCX1-F1
#
_entry.id   AF-A0A7J3KCX1-F1
#
_cell.length_a   1.000
_cell.length_b   1.000
_cell.length_c   1.000
_cell.angle_alpha   90.00
_cell.angle_beta   90.00
_cell.angle_gamma   90.00
#
_symmetry.space_group_name_H-M   'P 1'
#
loop_
_entity.id
_entity.type
_entity.pdbx_description
1 polymer ?
#
loop_
_entity_poly.entity_id
_entity_poly.type
_entity_poly.pdbx_seq_one_letter_code
_entity_poly.pdbx_strand_id
1 'polypeptide(L)'
;MNHRERFLRALDLEEPDYVPITDLALDPPIVDAVLGRRFSGGVFTMAGGSAGWRESLNYRLALVEACIKLGFDAAPALSDYSLTTKEYKPT
;
A
#
# COMPACT_ATOMS: atom_id res chain seq x y z
N MET A 1 -23.23 -2.57 -1.37
CA MET A 1 -22.56 -2.73 -0.06
C MET A 1 -21.43 -1.71 0.05
N ASN A 2 -21.00 -1.29 1.24
CA ASN A 2 -19.82 -0.41 1.32
C ASN A 2 -18.50 -1.23 1.23
N HIS A 3 -17.37 -0.56 0.96
CA HIS A 3 -16.05 -1.20 0.80
C HIS A 3 -15.69 -2.12 1.97
N ARG A 4 -15.89 -1.65 3.20
CA ARG A 4 -15.55 -2.39 4.42
C ARG A 4 -16.39 -3.66 4.55
N GLU A 5 -17.70 -3.54 4.39
CA GLU A 5 -18.62 -4.67 4.43
C GLU A 5 -18.26 -5.70 3.36
N ARG A 6 -17.99 -5.26 2.13
CA ARG A 6 -17.58 -6.14 1.02
C ARG A 6 -16.32 -6.94 1.34
N PHE A 7 -15.28 -6.25 1.80
CA PHE A 7 -14.01 -6.87 2.12
C PHE A 7 -14.16 -7.90 3.25
N LEU A 8 -14.89 -7.56 4.32
CA LEU A 8 -15.07 -8.45 5.46
C LEU A 8 -15.92 -9.67 5.12
N ARG A 9 -16.99 -9.53 4.33
CA ARG A 9 -17.78 -10.70 3.88
C ARG A 9 -16.93 -11.69 3.09
N ALA A 10 -16.13 -11.21 2.15
CA ALA A 10 -15.22 -12.07 1.40
C ALA A 10 -14.18 -12.75 2.29
N LEU A 11 -13.66 -12.03 3.30
CA LEU A 11 -12.72 -12.58 4.28
C LEU A 11 -13.36 -13.69 5.14
N ASP A 12 -14.63 -13.52 5.51
CA ASP A 12 -15.43 -14.46 6.29
C ASP A 12 -16.06 -15.59 5.43
N LEU A 13 -15.64 -15.71 4.17
CA LEU A 13 -16.16 -16.70 3.19
C LEU A 13 -17.67 -16.59 2.92
N GLU A 14 -18.25 -15.41 3.11
CA GLU A 14 -19.61 -15.07 2.70
C GLU A 14 -19.64 -14.47 1.29
N GLU A 15 -20.83 -14.40 0.67
CA GLU A 15 -21.01 -13.83 -0.68
C GLU A 15 -21.04 -12.28 -0.65
N PRO A 16 -20.08 -11.60 -1.30
CA PRO A 16 -20.12 -10.16 -1.48
C PRO A 16 -20.91 -9.75 -2.74
N ASP A 17 -21.19 -8.45 -2.90
CA ASP A 17 -21.86 -7.90 -4.11
C ASP A 17 -20.95 -7.93 -5.36
N TYR A 18 -19.63 -7.96 -5.17
CA TYR A 18 -18.60 -8.33 -6.14
C TYR A 18 -17.29 -8.69 -5.43
N VAL A 19 -16.32 -9.25 -6.16
CA VAL A 19 -15.00 -9.63 -5.61
C VAL A 19 -14.23 -8.38 -5.16
N PRO A 20 -13.89 -8.22 -3.85
CA PRO A 20 -13.18 -7.03 -3.40
C PRO A 20 -11.76 -6.95 -3.96
N ILE A 21 -11.29 -5.74 -4.22
CA ILE A 21 -9.99 -5.47 -4.85
C ILE A 21 -9.08 -4.71 -3.87
N THR A 22 -7.83 -5.14 -3.78
CA THR A 22 -6.75 -4.44 -3.09
C THR A 22 -5.42 -4.74 -3.80
N ASP A 23 -4.39 -3.96 -3.48
CA ASP A 23 -3.02 -4.18 -3.97
C ASP A 23 -2.03 -4.06 -2.81
N LEU A 24 -1.01 -4.90 -2.81
CA LEU A 24 0.04 -4.94 -1.79
C LEU A 24 1.14 -3.91 -2.06
N ALA A 25 1.33 -3.53 -3.34
CA ALA A 25 2.35 -2.59 -3.75
C ALA A 25 2.03 -1.99 -5.12
N LEU A 26 1.71 -0.70 -5.14
CA LEU A 26 1.69 0.07 -6.38
C LEU A 26 3.06 0.67 -6.64
N ASP A 27 3.54 0.57 -7.88
CA ASP A 27 4.81 1.18 -8.25
C ASP A 27 4.79 2.69 -7.97
N PRO A 28 5.90 3.29 -7.50
CA PRO A 28 5.90 4.70 -7.14
C PRO A 28 5.43 5.67 -8.22
N PRO A 29 5.75 5.47 -9.52
CA PRO A 29 5.18 6.30 -10.59
C PRO A 29 3.64 6.23 -10.69
N ILE A 30 3.04 5.08 -10.37
CA ILE A 30 1.58 4.92 -10.34
C ILE A 30 0.99 5.71 -9.17
N VAL A 31 1.60 5.58 -7.98
CA VAL A 31 1.17 6.34 -6.79
C VAL A 31 1.30 7.85 -7.02
N ASP A 32 2.40 8.31 -7.63
CA ASP A 32 2.60 9.73 -8.01
C ASP A 32 1.50 10.21 -8.95
N ALA A 33 1.17 9.41 -9.98
CA ALA A 33 0.13 9.74 -10.96
C ALA A 33 -1.28 9.78 -10.34
N VAL A 34 -1.60 8.80 -9.48
CA VAL A 34 -2.89 8.77 -8.77
C VAL A 34 -3.02 9.97 -7.84
N LEU A 35 -1.98 10.31 -7.08
CA LEU A 35 -2.04 11.40 -6.10
C LEU A 35 -1.85 12.79 -6.73
N GLY A 36 -1.25 12.88 -7.92
CA GLY A 36 -0.95 14.17 -8.57
C GLY A 36 0.18 14.95 -7.87
N ARG A 37 0.98 14.28 -7.03
CA ARG A 37 2.14 14.84 -6.34
C ARG A 37 3.26 13.82 -6.31
N ARG A 38 4.49 14.31 -6.37
CA ARG A 38 5.68 13.46 -6.30
C ARG A 38 6.01 13.18 -4.83
N PHE A 39 5.99 11.92 -4.41
CA PHE A 39 6.46 11.51 -3.08
C PHE A 39 7.80 10.78 -3.12
N SER A 40 8.21 10.28 -4.29
CA SER A 40 9.47 9.55 -4.47
C SER A 40 10.41 10.21 -5.48
N GLY A 41 11.71 10.23 -5.16
CA GLY A 41 12.77 10.61 -6.09
C GLY A 41 13.20 9.46 -7.01
N GLY A 42 12.80 8.21 -6.72
CA GLY A 42 13.22 7.00 -7.42
C GLY A 42 12.26 5.82 -7.23
N VAL A 43 12.49 4.75 -8.00
CA VAL A 43 11.66 3.53 -8.00
C VAL A 43 12.04 2.66 -6.81
N PHE A 44 11.13 2.54 -5.84
CA PHE A 44 11.18 1.53 -4.78
C PHE A 44 10.55 0.24 -5.29
N THR A 45 11.35 -0.81 -5.46
CA THR A 45 10.84 -2.15 -5.71
C THR A 45 10.65 -2.87 -4.37
N MET A 46 9.70 -3.81 -4.31
CA MET A 46 9.49 -4.67 -3.13
C MET A 46 10.74 -5.44 -2.67
N ALA A 47 11.76 -5.55 -3.54
CA ALA A 47 13.03 -6.23 -3.30
C ALA A 47 14.22 -5.27 -3.03
N GLY A 48 14.06 -3.98 -3.33
CA GLY A 48 15.08 -2.97 -3.07
C GLY A 48 14.87 -2.40 -1.67
N GLY A 49 15.74 -2.77 -0.73
CA GLY A 49 15.79 -2.14 0.59
C GLY A 49 15.63 -0.63 0.45
N SER A 50 14.67 -0.09 1.19
CA SER A 50 14.26 1.29 1.03
C SER A 50 15.44 2.25 1.20
N ALA A 51 15.27 3.44 0.64
CA ALA A 51 16.08 4.59 1.01
C ALA A 51 15.83 4.96 2.48
N GLY A 52 16.03 4.09 3.47
CA GLY A 52 15.77 4.37 4.88
C GLY A 52 14.31 4.21 5.34
N TRP A 53 14.15 4.03 6.65
CA TRP A 53 12.87 3.81 7.33
C TRP A 53 11.81 4.89 7.04
N ARG A 54 12.22 6.16 6.94
CA ARG A 54 11.28 7.28 6.80
C ARG A 54 10.66 7.30 5.41
N GLU A 55 11.46 6.96 4.40
CA GLU A 55 11.08 6.86 3.01
C GLU A 55 10.12 5.68 2.80
N SER A 56 10.38 4.54 3.43
CA SER A 56 9.43 3.41 3.51
C SER A 56 8.09 3.83 4.06
N LEU A 57 8.09 4.55 5.19
CA LEU A 57 6.86 4.98 5.84
C LEU A 57 6.10 5.97 4.97
N ASN A 58 6.79 6.93 4.38
CA ASN A 58 6.19 7.92 3.49
C ASN A 58 5.58 7.26 2.24
N TYR A 59 6.29 6.31 1.62
CA TYR A 59 5.75 5.54 0.50
C TYR A 59 4.50 4.76 0.92
N ARG A 60 4.54 4.07 2.08
CA ARG A 60 3.41 3.26 2.55
C ARG A 60 2.17 4.12 2.83
N LEU A 61 2.35 5.30 3.41
CA LEU A 61 1.26 6.27 3.60
C LEU A 61 0.70 6.79 2.26
N ALA A 62 1.57 7.08 1.29
CA ALA A 62 1.15 7.49 -0.05
C ALA A 62 0.40 6.37 -0.79
N LEU A 63 0.85 5.12 -0.65
CA LEU A 63 0.16 3.95 -1.19
C LEU A 63 -1.25 3.83 -0.62
N VAL A 64 -1.41 3.94 0.71
CA VAL A 64 -2.73 3.89 1.35
C VAL A 64 -3.65 4.98 0.81
N GLU A 65 -3.15 6.20 0.67
CA GLU A 65 -3.90 7.31 0.07
C GLU A 65 -4.30 7.01 -1.38
N ALA A 66 -3.40 6.42 -2.18
CA ALA A 66 -3.67 6.04 -3.55
C ALA A 66 -4.73 4.93 -3.64
N CYS A 67 -4.66 3.90 -2.80
CA CYS A 67 -5.67 2.83 -2.72
C CYS A 67 -7.06 3.40 -2.39
N ILE A 68 -7.15 4.35 -1.45
CA ILE A 68 -8.40 5.04 -1.12
C ILE A 68 -8.92 5.80 -2.34
N LYS A 69 -8.06 6.55 -3.03
CA LYS A 69 -8.45 7.35 -4.21
C LYS A 69 -8.88 6.48 -5.40
N LEU A 70 -8.30 5.30 -5.56
CA LEU A 70 -8.67 4.31 -6.58
C LEU A 70 -9.96 3.56 -6.26
N GLY A 71 -10.52 3.71 -5.05
CA GLY A 71 -11.72 3.00 -4.62
C GLY A 71 -11.48 1.53 -4.33
N PHE A 72 -10.27 1.15 -3.90
CA PHE A 72 -9.99 -0.20 -3.44
C PHE A 72 -10.73 -0.49 -2.13
N ASP A 73 -11.09 -1.76 -1.93
CA ASP A 73 -11.88 -2.19 -0.77
C ASP A 73 -11.05 -2.31 0.51
N ALA A 74 -9.73 -2.41 0.37
CA ALA A 74 -8.77 -2.40 1.46
C ALA A 74 -7.43 -1.78 1.03
N ALA A 75 -6.63 -1.36 2.01
CA ALA A 75 -5.27 -0.86 1.81
C ALA A 75 -4.31 -1.46 2.86
N PRO A 76 -3.08 -1.87 2.48
CA PRO A 76 -2.09 -2.40 3.40
C PRO A 76 -1.47 -1.27 4.24
N ALA A 77 -1.92 -1.12 5.49
CA ALA A 77 -1.51 0.00 6.34
C ALA A 77 -0.03 -0.05 6.75
N LEU A 78 0.45 -1.15 7.33
CA LEU A 78 1.80 -1.27 7.91
C LEU A 78 2.26 -2.73 7.88
N SER A 79 2.72 -3.22 6.73
CA SER A 79 3.43 -4.50 6.63
C SER A 79 4.33 -4.47 5.41
N ASP A 80 5.56 -4.02 5.61
CA ASP A 80 6.57 -3.99 4.56
C ASP A 80 7.92 -4.36 5.16
N TYR A 81 8.70 -5.22 4.49
CA TYR A 81 10.00 -5.66 4.98
C TYR A 81 11.04 -4.54 5.07
N SER A 82 10.81 -3.39 4.43
CA SER A 82 11.61 -2.18 4.58
C SER A 82 11.19 -1.31 5.77
N LEU A 83 10.03 -1.59 6.39
CA LEU A 83 9.64 -1.10 7.71
C LEU A 83 10.22 -1.99 8.80
N THR A 84 11.53 -2.29 8.72
CA THR A 84 12.34 -2.85 9.81
C THR A 84 12.86 -1.73 10.71
N THR A 85 12.94 -1.92 12.03
CA THR A 85 13.30 -0.86 13.00
C THR A 85 14.47 0.03 12.54
N LYS A 86 14.55 1.28 13.01
CA LYS A 86 15.70 2.18 12.73
C LYS A 86 17.08 1.53 12.93
N GLU A 87 17.15 0.51 13.76
CA GLU A 87 18.36 -0.20 14.15
C GLU A 87 18.67 -1.40 13.24
N TYR A 88 17.72 -1.86 12.43
CA TYR A 88 17.93 -2.98 11.53
C TYR A 88 18.92 -2.61 10.43
N LYS A 89 20.03 -3.34 10.40
CA LYS A 89 21.00 -3.34 9.31
C LYS A 89 20.98 -4.75 8.71
N PRO A 90 20.54 -4.94 7.45
CA PRO A 90 20.73 -6.21 6.79
C PRO A 90 22.24 -6.44 6.66
N THR A 91 22.72 -7.51 7.31
CA THR A 91 24.11 -8.01 7.20
C THR A 91 24.34 -8.67 5.85
#